data_AF-A0A0D0AJL2-F1
#
_entry.id   AF-A0A0D0AJL2-F1
#
_cell.length_a   1.000
_cell.length_b   1.000
_cell.length_c   1.000
_cell.angle_alpha   90.00
_cell.angle_beta   90.00
_cell.angle_gamma   90.00
#
_symmetry.space_group_name_H-M   'P 1'
#
loop_
_entity.id
_entity.type
_entity.pdbx_description
1 polymer ?
#
loop_
_entity_poly.entity_id
_entity_poly.type
_entity_poly.pdbx_seq_one_letter_code
_entity_poly.pdbx_strand_id
1 'polypeptide(L)'
;MGNDDDGFTGNVNNDITLLSSFLHCLQDPDCKAEPHDFKHSGLSLVTHISTLLSIPAKSPHPLNVNAVIGSIDSSSIQCFVFTDNQPDLEKMKGESEGAELFQLTTIKSHSDHGDCTFNIHVRDVFNIITYLQKTPDPEEGLLLKFLLFAHYRAFRTVGLWILEFSQHWGSTPFQLMLAHVDNIAKRSDLRKVFTLPLDPPQCILLSKYHLHDTQSSASNILNDNPLSDREQVYTYIVEPSNLSSWLDLFTGLWQQLENQFLIPVPPNNNLSASLGISPSKSVRLEPQELAKMEYICVFIGTLHTLQPVLKHLLSANENWKLHCSLEQAESDVAMVMDFMSRNGPGANVTSETQSNELHGGNESELTPEYYKSPGAHVIHSLKRILAWHTSVLSIWNKTHRFFMHKRIEVHQLRYTPTGPVHFNSMQVRQVLKQINDVCEWTESEVQELQMKTMFASVHAEAMLMGWASSSEAPVNVFNTPSSILIGTSQKCCWLCWLLHKLLNNEGDIAPAFVLLGTHTTFYSWTLPPGVPHHILLQLRKDLLGVIKNKVGPTSRHSFSDRNWDSEKLGIRNQHLRVHEN
;
A
#
# COMPACT_ATOMS: atom_id res chain seq x y z
N MET A 1 -9.60 32.92 -29.75
CA MET A 1 -8.47 32.16 -30.35
C MET A 1 -7.22 33.00 -30.11
N GLY A 2 -6.61 32.84 -28.94
CA GLY A 2 -5.35 33.50 -28.60
C GLY A 2 -4.19 32.66 -29.15
N ASN A 3 -3.12 33.33 -29.58
CA ASN A 3 -1.89 32.70 -30.06
C ASN A 3 -1.20 31.95 -28.92
N ASP A 4 -1.36 30.63 -28.88
CA ASP A 4 -0.57 29.74 -28.03
C ASP A 4 0.75 29.40 -28.74
N ASP A 5 1.68 30.36 -28.75
CA ASP A 5 3.11 30.09 -28.99
C ASP A 5 3.78 29.71 -27.66
N ASP A 6 3.14 28.79 -26.92
CA ASP A 6 3.38 28.52 -25.50
C ASP A 6 4.67 27.72 -25.22
N GLY A 7 5.48 27.45 -26.26
CA GLY A 7 6.78 26.77 -26.16
C GLY A 7 6.76 25.35 -25.55
N PHE A 8 5.58 24.75 -25.40
CA PHE A 8 5.30 23.36 -25.02
C PHE A 8 5.08 22.48 -26.26
N THR A 9 4.73 21.19 -26.12
CA THR A 9 4.61 20.28 -27.28
C THR A 9 3.35 20.51 -28.14
N GLY A 10 2.56 21.55 -27.86
CA GLY A 10 1.26 21.79 -28.47
C GLY A 10 0.16 20.80 -28.08
N ASN A 11 0.44 19.91 -27.11
CA ASN A 11 -0.51 18.92 -26.60
C ASN A 11 -0.35 18.82 -25.07
N VAL A 12 -1.38 19.24 -24.34
CA VAL A 12 -1.36 19.27 -22.87
C VAL A 12 -1.13 17.90 -22.24
N ASN A 13 -1.59 16.81 -22.88
CA ASN A 13 -1.43 15.46 -22.36
C ASN A 13 0.05 15.06 -22.39
N ASN A 14 0.71 15.35 -23.51
CA ASN A 14 2.14 15.11 -23.71
C ASN A 14 2.96 15.91 -22.70
N ASP A 15 2.61 17.17 -22.48
CA ASP A 15 3.27 18.03 -21.49
C ASP A 15 3.15 17.42 -20.08
N ILE A 16 1.96 16.98 -19.66
CA ILE A 16 1.73 16.37 -18.34
C ILE A 16 2.52 15.07 -18.18
N THR A 17 2.56 14.21 -19.20
CA THR A 17 3.34 12.96 -19.15
C THR A 17 4.83 13.24 -19.03
N LEU A 18 5.37 14.22 -19.76
CA LEU A 18 6.77 14.62 -19.65
C LEU A 18 7.08 15.25 -18.28
N LEU A 19 6.24 16.17 -17.79
CA LEU A 19 6.45 16.83 -16.49
C LEU A 19 6.33 15.84 -15.32
N SER A 20 5.35 14.93 -15.37
CA SER A 20 5.20 13.90 -14.34
C SER A 20 6.36 12.89 -14.35
N SER A 21 6.84 12.51 -15.53
CA SER A 21 8.01 11.63 -15.68
C SER A 21 9.30 12.30 -15.22
N PHE A 22 9.43 13.62 -15.42
CA PHE A 22 10.52 14.40 -14.85
C PHE A 22 10.51 14.40 -13.32
N LEU A 23 9.31 14.42 -12.72
CA LEU A 23 9.11 14.37 -11.27
C LEU A 23 9.13 12.96 -10.68
N HIS A 24 9.23 11.90 -11.50
CA HIS A 24 9.12 10.52 -11.05
C HIS A 24 10.03 10.20 -9.84
N CYS A 25 9.47 9.53 -8.84
CA CYS A 25 10.11 9.22 -7.54
C CYS A 25 10.47 10.43 -6.66
N LEU A 26 10.19 11.67 -7.08
CA LEU A 26 10.38 12.83 -6.22
C LEU A 26 9.19 13.03 -5.28
N GLN A 27 9.46 13.52 -4.07
CA GLN A 27 8.43 13.94 -3.12
C GLN A 27 8.21 15.43 -3.17
N ASP A 28 6.97 15.89 -2.99
CA ASP A 28 6.69 17.31 -2.78
C ASP A 28 6.89 17.70 -1.29
N PRO A 29 7.93 18.48 -0.94
CA PRO A 29 8.21 18.82 0.46
C PRO A 29 7.16 19.73 1.08
N ASP A 30 6.42 20.48 0.26
CA ASP A 30 5.35 21.37 0.72
C ASP A 30 4.04 20.60 0.95
N CYS A 31 3.96 19.36 0.47
CA CYS A 31 2.83 18.49 0.69
C CYS A 31 2.92 17.83 2.07
N LYS A 32 1.88 18.04 2.89
CA LYS A 32 1.66 17.24 4.09
C LYS A 32 0.85 16.01 3.74
N ALA A 33 1.37 14.83 4.06
CA ALA A 33 0.60 13.60 3.97
C ALA A 33 -0.69 13.76 4.79
N GLU A 34 -1.83 13.72 4.11
CA GLU A 34 -3.11 13.81 4.80
C GLU A 34 -3.36 12.51 5.59
N PRO A 35 -3.82 12.61 6.86
CA PRO A 35 -4.18 11.44 7.63
C PRO A 35 -5.37 10.73 6.95
N HIS A 36 -5.42 9.40 7.06
CA HIS A 36 -6.55 8.63 6.55
C HIS A 36 -7.85 9.13 7.18
N ASP A 37 -8.71 9.78 6.39
CA ASP A 37 -10.03 10.20 6.86
C ASP A 37 -11.04 9.06 6.69
N PHE A 38 -11.04 8.13 7.65
CA PHE A 38 -12.04 7.06 7.72
C PHE A 38 -13.39 7.51 8.30
N LYS A 39 -13.65 8.82 8.47
CA LYS A 39 -14.98 9.28 8.94
C LYS A 39 -16.10 8.84 8.01
N HIS A 40 -15.80 8.65 6.73
CA HIS A 40 -16.71 8.03 5.78
C HIS A 40 -16.69 6.51 5.97
N SER A 41 -17.71 5.97 6.65
CA SER A 41 -17.89 4.53 6.87
C SER A 41 -17.87 3.72 5.56
N GLY A 42 -18.34 4.33 4.48
CA GLY A 42 -18.26 3.81 3.12
C GLY A 42 -16.83 3.72 2.59
N LEU A 43 -15.98 4.74 2.80
CA LEU A 43 -14.60 4.72 2.29
C LEU A 43 -13.82 3.54 2.87
N SER A 44 -13.93 3.33 4.19
CA SER A 44 -13.34 2.17 4.86
C SER A 44 -13.78 0.86 4.19
N LEU A 45 -15.05 0.73 3.80
CA LEU A 45 -15.52 -0.47 3.13
C LEU A 45 -14.83 -0.67 1.77
N VAL A 46 -14.82 0.36 0.93
CA VAL A 46 -14.25 0.28 -0.41
C VAL A 46 -12.74 0.02 -0.35
N THR A 47 -12.04 0.62 0.62
CA THR A 47 -10.64 0.32 0.93
C THR A 47 -10.44 -1.16 1.29
N HIS A 48 -11.24 -1.73 2.20
CA HIS A 48 -11.11 -3.15 2.55
C HIS A 48 -11.39 -4.08 1.37
N ILE A 49 -12.35 -3.74 0.50
CA ILE A 49 -12.59 -4.49 -0.73
C ILE A 49 -11.36 -4.38 -1.64
N SER A 50 -10.81 -3.18 -1.89
CA SER A 50 -9.61 -2.98 -2.70
C SER A 50 -8.39 -3.75 -2.15
N THR A 51 -8.18 -3.75 -0.82
CA THR A 51 -7.14 -4.56 -0.17
C THR A 51 -7.35 -6.04 -0.45
N LEU A 52 -8.57 -6.57 -0.27
CA LEU A 52 -8.84 -7.99 -0.56
C LEU A 52 -8.65 -8.34 -2.04
N LEU A 53 -8.90 -7.40 -2.95
CA LEU A 53 -8.67 -7.57 -4.39
C LEU A 53 -7.21 -7.42 -4.80
N SER A 54 -6.34 -6.92 -3.93
CA SER A 54 -4.91 -6.77 -4.23
C SER A 54 -4.26 -8.15 -4.34
N ILE A 55 -3.73 -8.46 -5.53
CA ILE A 55 -2.98 -9.68 -5.81
C ILE A 55 -1.53 -9.32 -6.16
N PRO A 56 -0.55 -10.17 -5.82
CA PRO A 56 0.82 -9.98 -6.26
C PRO A 56 0.90 -9.95 -7.79
N ALA A 57 1.61 -8.97 -8.35
CA ALA A 57 1.94 -8.97 -9.76
C ALA A 57 2.83 -10.17 -10.11
N LYS A 58 2.74 -10.66 -11.36
CA LYS A 58 3.61 -11.74 -11.85
C LYS A 58 5.04 -11.26 -12.11
N SER A 59 5.25 -9.95 -12.26
CA SER A 59 6.55 -9.32 -12.46
C SER A 59 7.12 -8.78 -11.13
N PRO A 60 8.45 -8.65 -11.03
CA PRO A 60 9.12 -8.04 -9.86
C PRO A 60 8.96 -6.52 -9.75
N HIS A 61 8.14 -5.89 -10.61
CA HIS A 61 7.84 -4.45 -10.64
C HIS A 61 6.33 -4.26 -10.38
N PRO A 62 5.90 -3.08 -9.89
CA PRO A 62 4.99 -2.97 -8.76
C PRO A 62 3.62 -3.61 -8.99
N LEU A 63 3.07 -4.08 -7.87
CA LEU A 63 1.68 -4.48 -7.61
C LEU A 63 0.71 -3.94 -8.66
N ASN A 64 -0.11 -4.81 -9.26
CA ASN A 64 -1.31 -4.35 -9.97
C ASN A 64 -2.09 -3.45 -9.00
N VAL A 65 -1.99 -2.14 -9.18
CA VAL A 65 -2.70 -1.18 -8.34
C VAL A 65 -4.15 -1.31 -8.73
N ASN A 66 -4.92 -1.86 -7.80
CA ASN A 66 -6.35 -2.06 -7.99
C ASN A 66 -7.05 -0.95 -7.23
N ALA A 67 -7.82 -0.13 -7.95
CA ALA A 67 -8.68 0.85 -7.35
C ALA A 67 -10.13 0.41 -7.50
N VAL A 68 -10.93 0.72 -6.49
CA VAL A 68 -12.36 0.39 -6.46
C VAL A 68 -13.12 1.69 -6.24
N ILE A 69 -14.06 2.02 -7.12
CA ILE A 69 -15.11 2.98 -6.79
C ILE A 69 -16.23 2.23 -6.08
N GLY A 70 -16.67 2.73 -4.92
CA GLY A 70 -17.89 2.26 -4.28
C GLY A 70 -18.98 3.33 -4.29
N SER A 71 -20.15 2.97 -4.81
CA SER A 71 -21.40 3.68 -4.56
C SER A 71 -22.24 2.85 -3.59
N ILE A 72 -22.71 3.47 -2.50
CA ILE A 72 -23.48 2.80 -1.45
C ILE A 72 -24.80 3.54 -1.32
N ASP A 73 -25.87 2.95 -1.85
CA ASP A 73 -27.23 3.48 -1.71
C ASP A 73 -28.02 2.68 -0.64
N SER A 74 -29.30 3.01 -0.44
CA SER A 74 -30.14 2.33 0.56
C SER A 74 -30.33 0.83 0.29
N SER A 75 -30.38 0.41 -0.97
CA SER A 75 -30.73 -0.92 -1.48
C SER A 75 -29.57 -1.70 -2.13
N SER A 76 -28.47 -1.05 -2.47
CA SER A 76 -27.34 -1.65 -3.20
C SER A 76 -25.99 -1.10 -2.81
N ILE A 77 -24.97 -1.90 -3.11
CA ILE A 77 -23.56 -1.54 -3.08
C ILE A 77 -23.02 -1.86 -4.47
N GLN A 78 -22.62 -0.83 -5.20
CA GLN A 78 -22.02 -0.97 -6.52
C GLN A 78 -20.51 -0.75 -6.42
N CYS A 79 -19.74 -1.73 -6.86
CA CYS A 79 -18.29 -1.68 -6.89
C CYS A 79 -17.78 -1.68 -8.34
N PHE A 80 -17.09 -0.62 -8.74
CA PHE A 80 -16.40 -0.54 -10.03
C PHE A 80 -14.92 -0.77 -9.78
N VAL A 81 -14.41 -1.89 -10.26
CA VAL A 81 -13.04 -2.32 -10.06
C VAL A 81 -12.24 -1.99 -11.30
N PHE A 82 -11.15 -1.26 -11.12
CA PHE A 82 -10.15 -1.03 -12.15
C PHE A 82 -8.82 -1.61 -11.71
N THR A 83 -8.12 -2.23 -12.66
CA THR A 83 -6.76 -2.73 -12.47
C THR A 83 -5.89 -2.24 -13.58
N ASP A 84 -4.68 -1.81 -13.24
CA ASP A 84 -3.66 -1.54 -14.23
C ASP A 84 -3.38 -2.84 -15.00
N ASN A 85 -3.95 -2.96 -16.20
CA ASN A 85 -3.64 -4.04 -17.11
C ASN A 85 -2.35 -3.64 -17.82
N GLN A 86 -1.20 -4.12 -17.32
CA GLN A 86 -0.05 -4.21 -18.22
C GLN A 86 -0.49 -5.04 -19.44
N PRO A 87 -0.30 -4.54 -20.67
CA PRO A 87 -0.61 -5.31 -21.85
C PRO A 87 0.26 -6.56 -21.83
N ASP A 88 -0.37 -7.74 -21.96
CA ASP A 88 0.33 -8.91 -22.52
C ASP A 88 0.84 -8.46 -23.90
N LEU A 89 2.11 -8.06 -23.97
CA LEU A 89 2.77 -7.55 -25.18
C LEU A 89 2.62 -8.52 -26.38
N GLU A 90 2.23 -9.77 -26.15
CA GLU A 90 2.03 -10.79 -27.16
C GLU A 90 0.66 -10.75 -27.87
N LYS A 91 -0.29 -9.88 -27.49
CA LYS A 91 -1.67 -9.92 -28.04
C LYS A 91 -2.19 -8.66 -28.75
N MET A 92 -1.35 -7.67 -29.04
CA MET A 92 -1.81 -6.47 -29.77
C MET A 92 -1.95 -6.70 -31.29
N LYS A 93 -3.06 -7.32 -31.70
CA LYS A 93 -3.73 -7.10 -33.00
C LYS A 93 -5.24 -7.15 -32.79
N GLY A 94 -5.82 -5.99 -32.46
CA GLY A 94 -7.27 -5.81 -32.40
C GLY A 94 -7.62 -4.42 -31.86
N GLU A 95 -8.21 -3.59 -32.72
CA GLU A 95 -8.73 -2.27 -32.39
C GLU A 95 -9.97 -2.41 -31.47
N SER A 96 -9.88 -1.89 -30.25
CA SER A 96 -11.02 -1.47 -29.44
C SER A 96 -10.54 -0.30 -28.57
N GLU A 97 -10.95 0.90 -28.95
CA GLU A 97 -10.80 2.12 -28.15
C GLU A 97 -12.06 2.28 -27.29
N GLY A 98 -11.93 2.14 -25.97
CA GLY A 98 -13.03 2.42 -25.04
C GLY A 98 -12.91 1.68 -23.70
N ALA A 99 -13.43 2.29 -22.64
CA ALA A 99 -13.61 1.61 -21.35
C ALA A 99 -14.82 0.67 -21.43
N GLU A 100 -14.61 -0.64 -21.47
CA GLU A 100 -15.71 -1.61 -21.52
C GLU A 100 -16.20 -1.98 -20.11
N LEU A 101 -17.51 -1.92 -19.90
CA LEU A 101 -18.17 -2.33 -18.66
C LEU A 101 -18.51 -3.84 -18.72
N PHE A 102 -17.80 -4.66 -17.95
CA PHE A 102 -18.11 -6.10 -17.86
C PHE A 102 -18.90 -6.42 -16.58
N GLN A 103 -20.09 -6.99 -16.73
CA GLN A 103 -20.87 -7.53 -15.61
C GLN A 103 -20.40 -8.97 -15.30
N LEU A 104 -19.96 -9.20 -14.06
CA LEU A 104 -19.59 -10.54 -13.61
C LEU A 104 -20.86 -11.39 -13.39
N THR A 105 -21.06 -12.42 -14.22
CA THR A 105 -22.14 -13.41 -14.06
C THR A 105 -21.69 -14.66 -13.29
N THR A 106 -22.67 -15.40 -12.76
CA THR A 106 -22.50 -16.49 -11.79
C THR A 106 -21.70 -17.71 -12.30
N ILE A 107 -20.62 -18.01 -11.57
CA ILE A 107 -19.86 -19.26 -11.28
C ILE A 107 -19.67 -20.34 -12.38
N LYS A 108 -18.39 -20.59 -12.69
CA LYS A 108 -17.81 -21.95 -12.86
C LYS A 108 -16.68 -22.13 -11.84
N SER A 109 -16.66 -23.25 -11.11
CA SER A 109 -15.59 -23.58 -10.16
C SER A 109 -14.27 -23.75 -10.90
N HIS A 110 -13.23 -23.02 -10.51
CA HIS A 110 -11.87 -23.24 -10.99
C HIS A 110 -10.98 -23.57 -9.80
N SER A 111 -10.19 -24.63 -9.97
CA SER A 111 -9.35 -25.25 -8.94
C SER A 111 -7.87 -24.82 -9.04
N ASP A 112 -7.59 -23.64 -9.58
CA ASP A 112 -6.20 -23.14 -9.70
C ASP A 112 -5.84 -22.24 -8.52
N HIS A 113 -4.93 -22.76 -7.70
CA HIS A 113 -4.50 -22.19 -6.43
C HIS A 113 -3.11 -21.56 -6.59
N GLY A 114 -2.95 -20.33 -6.07
CA GLY A 114 -1.69 -19.57 -6.05
C GLY A 114 -1.61 -18.53 -7.16
N ASP A 115 -1.58 -18.97 -8.41
CA ASP A 115 -1.52 -18.10 -9.59
C ASP A 115 -2.89 -18.00 -10.27
N CYS A 116 -3.83 -17.29 -9.64
CA CYS A 116 -5.12 -16.99 -10.28
C CYS A 116 -5.03 -15.74 -11.16
N THR A 117 -5.81 -15.71 -12.24
CA THR A 117 -6.05 -14.46 -12.95
C THR A 117 -6.84 -13.49 -12.08
N PHE A 118 -6.63 -12.18 -12.27
CA PHE A 118 -7.33 -11.15 -11.50
C PHE A 118 -8.86 -11.32 -11.55
N ASN A 119 -9.41 -11.67 -12.72
CA ASN A 119 -10.85 -11.87 -12.89
C ASN A 119 -11.41 -13.02 -12.03
N ILE A 120 -10.63 -14.10 -11.87
CA ILE A 120 -11.01 -15.21 -10.99
C ILE A 120 -10.98 -14.74 -9.54
N HIS A 121 -9.95 -13.98 -9.14
CA HIS A 121 -9.83 -13.45 -7.79
C HIS A 121 -10.98 -12.51 -7.40
N VAL A 122 -11.33 -11.54 -8.26
CA VAL A 122 -12.48 -10.66 -8.05
C VAL A 122 -13.75 -11.47 -7.84
N ARG A 123 -13.99 -12.44 -8.71
CA ARG A 123 -15.17 -13.31 -8.62
C ARG A 123 -15.19 -14.10 -7.31
N ASP A 124 -14.06 -14.68 -6.89
CA ASP A 124 -13.97 -15.44 -5.64
C ASP A 124 -14.25 -14.57 -4.42
N VAL A 125 -13.65 -13.37 -4.34
CA VAL A 125 -13.87 -12.42 -3.22
C VAL A 125 -15.35 -12.06 -3.12
N PHE A 126 -16.00 -11.67 -4.23
CA PHE A 126 -17.41 -11.27 -4.18
C PHE A 126 -18.37 -12.46 -4.02
N ASN A 127 -17.99 -13.67 -4.42
CA ASN A 127 -18.73 -14.88 -4.09
C ASN A 127 -18.73 -15.13 -2.58
N ILE A 128 -17.58 -14.97 -1.91
CA ILE A 128 -17.49 -15.09 -0.45
C ILE A 128 -18.39 -14.03 0.21
N ILE A 129 -18.28 -12.76 -0.19
CA ILE A 129 -19.11 -11.68 0.38
C ILE A 129 -20.61 -11.97 0.17
N THR A 130 -21.01 -12.40 -1.02
CA THR A 130 -22.40 -12.76 -1.33
C THR A 130 -22.89 -13.96 -0.51
N TYR A 131 -22.02 -14.94 -0.29
CA TYR A 131 -22.32 -16.10 0.54
C TYR A 131 -22.54 -15.71 2.00
N LEU A 132 -21.63 -14.89 2.56
CA LEU A 132 -21.74 -14.35 3.91
C LEU A 132 -23.03 -13.54 4.09
N GLN A 133 -23.43 -12.78 3.07
CA GLN A 133 -24.68 -12.02 3.11
C GLN A 133 -25.92 -12.92 3.20
N LYS A 134 -25.92 -14.04 2.49
CA LYS A 134 -27.06 -14.99 2.44
C LYS A 134 -27.12 -15.95 3.63
N THR A 135 -26.08 -15.97 4.45
CA THR A 135 -25.93 -16.91 5.57
C THR A 135 -25.98 -16.13 6.89
N PRO A 136 -27.18 -15.98 7.50
CA PRO A 136 -27.32 -15.19 8.72
C PRO A 136 -26.51 -15.75 9.89
N ASP A 137 -26.44 -17.08 9.98
CA ASP A 137 -25.66 -17.81 10.98
C ASP A 137 -24.57 -18.62 10.25
N PRO A 138 -23.40 -18.03 9.99
CA PRO A 138 -22.33 -18.71 9.26
C PRO A 138 -21.82 -19.93 10.05
N GLU A 139 -21.52 -21.01 9.32
CA GLU A 139 -20.94 -22.22 9.91
C GLU A 139 -19.70 -21.90 10.75
N GLU A 140 -19.51 -22.66 11.83
CA GLU A 140 -18.32 -22.60 12.67
C GLU A 140 -17.04 -22.75 11.80
N GLY A 141 -16.10 -21.81 11.98
CA GLY A 141 -14.85 -21.79 11.23
C GLY A 141 -14.92 -21.16 9.83
N LEU A 142 -16.07 -20.64 9.37
CA LEU A 142 -16.13 -19.92 8.08
C LEU A 142 -15.25 -18.66 8.07
N LEU A 143 -15.15 -17.95 9.19
CA LEU A 143 -14.23 -16.81 9.33
C LEU A 143 -12.78 -17.27 9.11
N LEU A 144 -12.37 -18.38 9.71
CA LEU A 144 -11.04 -18.96 9.51
C LEU A 144 -10.81 -19.33 8.03
N LYS A 145 -11.79 -19.94 7.36
CA LYS A 145 -11.71 -20.24 5.92
C LYS A 145 -11.50 -18.96 5.09
N PHE A 146 -12.16 -17.86 5.43
CA PHE A 146 -11.99 -16.59 4.74
C PHE A 146 -10.62 -15.96 5.01
N LEU A 147 -10.14 -16.01 6.26
CA LEU A 147 -8.79 -15.58 6.63
C LEU A 147 -7.73 -16.37 5.86
N LEU A 148 -7.84 -17.70 5.83
CA LEU A 148 -6.94 -18.58 5.07
C LEU A 148 -6.94 -18.23 3.58
N PHE A 149 -8.12 -18.03 2.98
CA PHE A 149 -8.24 -17.60 1.59
C PHE A 149 -7.50 -16.28 1.34
N ALA A 150 -7.73 -15.25 2.17
CA ALA A 150 -7.13 -13.94 1.99
C ALA A 150 -5.60 -13.97 2.15
N HIS A 151 -5.10 -14.64 3.18
CA HIS A 151 -3.66 -14.77 3.42
C HIS A 151 -2.95 -15.61 2.36
N TYR A 152 -3.62 -16.63 1.83
CA TYR A 152 -3.08 -17.43 0.73
C TYR A 152 -2.94 -16.59 -0.56
N ARG A 153 -3.97 -15.80 -0.91
CA ARG A 153 -3.94 -14.89 -2.08
C ARG A 153 -2.90 -13.77 -1.93
N ALA A 154 -2.69 -13.29 -0.71
CA ALA A 154 -1.77 -12.21 -0.40
C ALA A 154 -0.34 -12.68 -0.06
N PHE A 155 -0.07 -14.00 -0.07
CA PHE A 155 1.13 -14.58 0.53
C PHE A 155 2.44 -13.92 0.05
N ARG A 156 2.61 -13.75 -1.27
CA ARG A 156 3.82 -13.12 -1.83
C ARG A 156 3.96 -11.66 -1.40
N THR A 157 2.87 -10.89 -1.45
CA THR A 157 2.90 -9.46 -1.07
C THR A 157 3.17 -9.29 0.42
N VAL A 158 2.53 -10.08 1.28
CA VAL A 158 2.79 -10.07 2.72
C VAL A 158 4.24 -10.46 3.01
N GLY A 159 4.78 -11.47 2.29
CA GLY A 159 6.17 -11.87 2.41
C GLY A 159 7.16 -10.75 2.07
N LEU A 160 6.89 -9.98 1.01
CA LEU A 160 7.69 -8.80 0.65
C LEU A 160 7.64 -7.72 1.74
N TRP A 161 6.47 -7.45 2.32
CA TRP A 161 6.35 -6.47 3.41
C TRP A 161 6.98 -6.94 4.72
N ILE A 162 6.99 -8.26 4.98
CA ILE A 162 7.74 -8.83 6.09
C ILE A 162 9.25 -8.61 5.86
N LEU A 163 9.75 -8.91 4.66
CA LEU A 163 11.15 -8.68 4.32
C LEU A 163 11.54 -7.20 4.46
N GLU A 164 10.71 -6.30 3.94
CA GLU A 164 10.88 -4.85 4.04
C GLU A 164 10.93 -4.41 5.51
N PHE A 165 9.96 -4.82 6.33
CA PHE A 165 9.91 -4.48 7.76
C PHE A 165 11.15 -4.97 8.51
N SER A 166 11.66 -6.16 8.17
CA SER A 166 12.86 -6.72 8.80
C SER A 166 14.15 -6.00 8.43
N GLN A 167 14.20 -5.37 7.25
CA GLN A 167 15.40 -4.71 6.73
C GLN A 167 15.40 -3.20 6.97
N HIS A 168 14.22 -2.58 7.11
CA HIS A 168 14.05 -1.13 7.13
C HIS A 168 14.88 -0.39 8.20
N TRP A 169 15.07 -0.99 9.38
CA TRP A 169 15.88 -0.42 10.46
C TRP A 169 17.23 -1.15 10.66
N GLY A 170 17.65 -2.00 9.71
CA GLY A 170 18.83 -2.87 9.82
C GLY A 170 18.71 -3.99 10.87
N SER A 171 17.71 -3.89 11.74
CA SER A 171 17.24 -4.88 12.70
C SER A 171 15.73 -4.71 12.87
N THR A 172 15.06 -5.64 13.54
CA THR A 172 13.63 -5.48 13.78
C THR A 172 13.38 -4.38 14.82
N PRO A 173 12.30 -3.58 14.71
CA PRO A 173 11.92 -2.60 15.74
C PRO A 173 11.80 -3.21 17.14
N PHE A 174 11.40 -4.47 17.25
CA PHE A 174 11.28 -5.18 18.53
C PHE A 174 12.65 -5.40 19.20
N GLN A 175 13.71 -5.67 18.43
CA GLN A 175 15.07 -5.75 18.93
C GLN A 175 15.58 -4.40 19.41
N LEU A 176 15.27 -3.32 18.68
CA LEU A 176 15.58 -1.96 19.12
C LEU A 176 14.84 -1.62 20.42
N MET A 177 13.57 -2.00 20.55
CA MET A 177 12.81 -1.84 21.79
C MET A 177 13.44 -2.62 22.95
N LEU A 178 13.90 -3.86 22.73
CA LEU A 178 14.63 -4.66 23.73
C LEU A 178 15.92 -3.97 24.17
N ALA A 179 16.71 -3.41 23.25
CA ALA A 179 17.92 -2.67 23.57
C ALA A 179 17.64 -1.42 24.43
N HIS A 180 16.42 -0.89 24.39
CA HIS A 180 15.98 0.26 25.17
C HIS A 180 14.97 -0.09 26.28
N VAL A 181 14.89 -1.36 26.69
CA VAL A 181 13.92 -1.85 27.68
C VAL A 181 13.95 -1.05 28.99
N ASP A 182 15.14 -0.71 29.50
CA ASP A 182 15.29 0.07 30.74
C ASP A 182 14.73 1.50 30.63
N ASN A 183 14.76 2.09 29.44
CA ASN A 183 14.20 3.43 29.22
C ASN A 183 12.68 3.35 29.15
N ILE A 184 12.14 2.31 28.51
CA ILE A 184 10.70 2.04 28.48
C ILE A 184 10.19 1.75 29.91
N ALA A 185 10.91 0.95 30.69
CA ALA A 185 10.55 0.55 32.06
C ALA A 185 10.45 1.74 33.04
N LYS A 186 11.20 2.81 32.80
CA LYS A 186 11.21 4.02 33.66
C LYS A 186 10.00 4.94 33.44
N ARG A 187 9.22 4.71 32.40
CA ARG A 187 8.06 5.54 32.08
C ARG A 187 7.01 5.45 33.19
N SER A 188 6.54 6.61 33.62
CA SER A 188 5.49 6.73 34.64
C SER A 188 4.14 6.17 34.17
N ASP A 189 3.87 6.24 32.87
CA ASP A 189 2.63 5.79 32.23
C ASP A 189 2.67 4.35 31.71
N LEU A 190 3.78 3.61 31.93
CA LEU A 190 3.94 2.26 31.38
C LEU A 190 2.85 1.32 31.90
N ARG A 191 2.50 1.44 33.19
CA ARG A 191 1.52 0.56 33.83
C ARG A 191 0.13 0.79 33.25
N LYS A 192 -0.35 -0.14 32.42
CA LYS A 192 -1.65 -0.03 31.75
C LYS A 192 -2.31 -1.40 31.57
N VAL A 193 -3.62 -1.41 31.77
CA VAL A 193 -4.46 -2.59 31.60
C VAL A 193 -5.05 -2.61 30.19
N PHE A 194 -4.99 -3.76 29.55
CA PHE A 194 -5.52 -4.02 28.22
C PHE A 194 -6.52 -5.16 28.25
N THR A 195 -7.59 -4.98 27.50
CA THR A 195 -8.69 -5.92 27.35
C THR A 195 -8.63 -6.44 25.91
N LEU A 196 -8.30 -7.72 25.74
CA LEU A 196 -7.94 -8.31 24.46
C LEU A 196 -8.89 -9.48 24.12
N PRO A 197 -9.59 -9.45 22.97
CA PRO A 197 -10.37 -10.58 22.49
C PRO A 197 -9.41 -11.60 21.87
N LEU A 198 -9.07 -12.66 22.60
CA LEU A 198 -8.11 -13.66 22.15
C LEU A 198 -8.79 -15.01 21.95
N ASP A 199 -8.43 -15.67 20.86
CA ASP A 199 -8.83 -17.06 20.61
C ASP A 199 -7.95 -18.03 21.42
N PRO A 200 -8.44 -19.27 21.71
CA PRO A 200 -7.68 -20.24 22.51
C PRO A 200 -6.22 -20.49 22.03
N PRO A 201 -5.92 -20.60 20.72
CA PRO A 201 -4.54 -20.74 20.25
C PRO A 201 -3.66 -19.53 20.59
N GLN A 202 -4.23 -18.33 20.62
CA GLN A 202 -3.52 -17.10 20.95
C GLN A 202 -3.24 -17.03 22.46
N CYS A 203 -4.19 -17.44 23.31
CA CYS A 203 -3.97 -17.56 24.75
C CYS A 203 -2.84 -18.55 25.07
N ILE A 204 -2.84 -19.72 24.42
CA ILE A 204 -1.75 -20.71 24.55
C ILE A 204 -0.42 -20.07 24.14
N LEU A 205 -0.40 -19.31 23.06
CA LEU A 205 0.81 -18.63 22.59
C LEU A 205 1.32 -17.61 23.60
N LEU A 206 0.47 -16.73 24.14
CA LEU A 206 0.86 -15.75 25.16
C LEU A 206 1.40 -16.42 26.43
N SER A 207 0.79 -17.54 26.85
CA SER A 207 1.23 -18.27 28.04
C SER A 207 2.67 -18.81 27.94
N LYS A 208 3.15 -19.11 26.72
CA LYS A 208 4.54 -19.53 26.48
C LYS A 208 5.57 -18.44 26.81
N TYR A 209 5.14 -17.18 26.84
CA TYR A 209 5.96 -16.03 27.22
C TYR A 209 5.72 -15.58 28.66
N HIS A 210 5.11 -16.43 29.49
CA HIS A 210 4.77 -16.14 30.90
C HIS A 210 3.83 -14.94 31.08
N LEU A 211 3.07 -14.59 30.04
CA LEU A 211 2.02 -13.58 30.10
C LEU A 211 0.72 -14.26 30.52
N HIS A 212 0.43 -14.18 31.81
CA HIS A 212 -0.80 -14.70 32.39
C HIS A 212 -1.87 -13.61 32.43
N ASP A 213 -3.10 -14.00 32.14
CA ASP A 213 -4.23 -13.12 32.31
C ASP A 213 -4.47 -12.89 33.81
N THR A 214 -4.80 -11.66 34.17
CA THR A 214 -5.29 -11.37 35.52
C THR A 214 -6.77 -11.75 35.54
N GLN A 215 -7.03 -13.05 35.68
CA GLN A 215 -8.32 -13.73 35.70
C GLN A 215 -9.51 -12.78 35.90
N SER A 216 -10.26 -12.50 34.82
CA SER A 216 -11.62 -11.99 34.96
C SER A 216 -12.41 -13.14 35.56
N SER A 217 -12.78 -13.00 36.84
CA SER A 217 -13.89 -13.78 37.38
C SER A 217 -15.06 -13.52 36.44
N ALA A 218 -15.38 -14.48 35.57
CA ALA A 218 -16.57 -14.45 34.74
C ALA A 218 -17.76 -14.42 35.69
N SER A 219 -18.15 -13.22 36.11
CA SER A 219 -19.38 -13.00 36.84
C SER A 219 -20.50 -13.49 35.93
N ASN A 220 -21.26 -14.44 36.45
CA ASN A 220 -22.54 -14.92 35.98
C ASN A 220 -23.52 -13.76 35.71
N ILE A 221 -23.33 -13.00 34.63
CA ILE A 221 -24.40 -12.17 34.08
C ILE A 221 -25.09 -13.04 33.04
N LEU A 222 -26.11 -13.75 33.53
CA LEU A 222 -27.25 -14.19 32.74
C LEU A 222 -27.74 -13.00 31.91
N ASN A 223 -27.43 -12.98 30.61
CA ASN A 223 -28.15 -12.20 29.63
C ASN A 223 -28.54 -13.15 28.51
N ASP A 224 -29.85 -13.34 28.34
CA ASP A 224 -30.54 -14.25 27.42
C ASP A 224 -30.42 -13.85 25.94
N ASN A 225 -29.21 -13.59 25.45
CA ASN A 225 -28.98 -13.34 24.02
C ASN A 225 -28.16 -14.49 23.40
N PRO A 226 -28.81 -15.46 22.73
CA PRO A 226 -28.16 -16.68 22.24
C PRO A 226 -27.35 -16.50 20.94
N LEU A 227 -27.08 -15.27 20.51
CA LEU A 227 -26.44 -14.95 19.21
C LEU A 227 -25.09 -14.22 19.34
N SER A 228 -24.54 -14.03 20.55
CA SER A 228 -23.12 -13.67 20.67
C SER A 228 -22.33 -14.94 20.93
N ASP A 229 -21.66 -15.46 19.90
CA ASP A 229 -20.44 -16.23 20.12
C ASP A 229 -19.61 -15.44 21.13
N ARG A 230 -19.41 -16.03 22.32
CA ARG A 230 -18.78 -15.36 23.45
C ARG A 230 -17.31 -15.17 23.09
N GLU A 231 -16.98 -14.04 22.45
CA GLU A 231 -15.59 -13.57 22.35
C GLU A 231 -15.03 -13.59 23.77
N GLN A 232 -14.09 -14.50 24.02
CA GLN A 232 -13.46 -14.60 25.32
C GLN A 232 -12.51 -13.42 25.43
N VAL A 233 -12.87 -12.50 26.32
CA VAL A 233 -12.12 -11.27 26.53
C VAL A 233 -11.21 -11.47 27.73
N TYR A 234 -9.91 -11.33 27.49
CA TYR A 234 -8.87 -11.51 28.49
C TYR A 234 -8.28 -10.17 28.90
N THR A 235 -7.90 -10.05 30.17
CA THR A 235 -7.30 -8.83 30.71
C THR A 235 -5.82 -9.07 31.00
N TYR A 236 -4.98 -8.23 30.45
CA TYR A 236 -3.54 -8.25 30.66
C TYR A 236 -3.04 -6.89 31.12
N ILE A 237 -2.00 -6.89 31.94
CA ILE A 237 -1.35 -5.67 32.42
C ILE A 237 0.02 -5.58 31.76
N VAL A 238 0.37 -4.42 31.23
CA VAL A 238 1.74 -4.06 30.86
C VAL A 238 2.31 -3.27 32.02
N GLU A 239 3.44 -3.71 32.57
CA GLU A 239 4.14 -3.02 33.67
C GLU A 239 5.65 -3.33 33.63
N PRO A 240 6.50 -2.60 34.37
CA PRO A 240 7.95 -2.80 34.28
C PRO A 240 8.42 -4.24 34.52
N SER A 241 7.73 -4.98 35.39
CA SER A 241 8.07 -6.36 35.79
C SER A 241 7.91 -7.39 34.66
N ASN A 242 7.03 -7.13 33.68
CA ASN A 242 6.73 -8.06 32.59
C ASN A 242 7.03 -7.49 31.20
N LEU A 243 7.69 -6.34 31.14
CA LEU A 243 8.01 -5.66 29.90
C LEU A 243 8.87 -6.52 28.97
N SER A 244 9.88 -7.22 29.49
CA SER A 244 10.72 -8.11 28.68
C SER A 244 9.90 -9.23 28.06
N SER A 245 8.98 -9.85 28.82
CA SER A 245 8.07 -10.89 28.31
C SER A 245 7.21 -10.40 27.14
N TRP A 246 6.72 -9.15 27.18
CA TRP A 246 5.98 -8.55 26.07
C TRP A 246 6.86 -8.36 24.82
N LEU A 247 8.08 -7.86 25.00
CA LEU A 247 9.01 -7.64 23.89
C LEU A 247 9.53 -8.96 23.30
N ASP A 248 9.75 -9.98 24.13
CA ASP A 248 10.09 -11.33 23.70
C ASP A 248 8.94 -11.97 22.91
N LEU A 249 7.68 -11.74 23.32
CA LEU A 249 6.51 -12.17 22.56
C LEU A 249 6.49 -11.54 21.17
N PHE A 250 6.65 -10.22 21.04
CA PHE A 250 6.66 -9.57 19.72
C PHE A 250 7.83 -10.05 18.86
N THR A 251 9.02 -10.17 19.45
CA THR A 251 10.22 -10.67 18.76
C THR A 251 10.01 -12.11 18.28
N GLY A 252 9.48 -12.98 19.13
CA GLY A 252 9.20 -14.36 18.79
C GLY A 252 8.10 -14.52 17.75
N LEU A 253 7.00 -13.77 17.86
CA LEU A 253 5.94 -13.73 16.84
C LEU A 253 6.51 -13.34 15.46
N TRP A 254 7.37 -12.32 15.45
CA TRP A 254 7.98 -11.83 14.23
C TRP A 254 8.92 -12.87 13.60
N GLN A 255 9.84 -13.45 14.39
CA GLN A 255 10.74 -14.51 13.93
C GLN A 255 9.98 -15.71 13.37
N GLN A 256 8.86 -16.10 13.99
CA GLN A 256 8.04 -17.17 13.45
C GLN A 256 7.44 -16.80 12.08
N LEU A 257 6.97 -15.56 11.91
CA LEU A 257 6.48 -15.10 10.60
C LEU A 257 7.59 -15.08 9.55
N GLU A 258 8.77 -14.55 9.87
CA GLU A 258 9.93 -14.58 8.96
C GLU A 258 10.26 -16.02 8.54
N ASN A 259 10.28 -16.96 9.49
CA ASN A 259 10.52 -18.37 9.20
C ASN A 259 9.45 -18.97 8.28
N GLN A 260 8.18 -18.57 8.41
CA GLN A 260 7.13 -19.03 7.52
C GLN A 260 7.21 -18.41 6.12
N PHE A 261 7.57 -17.13 5.97
CA PHE A 261 7.55 -16.45 4.67
C PHE A 261 8.86 -16.52 3.90
N LEU A 262 10.00 -16.41 4.59
CA LEU A 262 11.31 -16.16 3.97
C LEU A 262 12.19 -17.40 3.89
N ILE A 263 12.01 -18.38 4.77
CA ILE A 263 12.81 -19.62 4.75
C ILE A 263 12.11 -20.64 3.83
N PRO A 264 12.75 -21.07 2.73
CA PRO A 264 12.23 -22.16 1.93
C PRO A 264 12.16 -23.42 2.79
N VAL A 265 10.98 -24.05 2.85
CA VAL A 265 10.90 -25.40 3.44
C VAL A 265 11.78 -26.29 2.56
N PRO A 266 12.84 -26.91 3.09
CA PRO A 266 13.67 -27.79 2.29
C PRO A 266 12.77 -28.89 1.72
N PRO A 267 12.85 -29.19 0.40
CA PRO A 267 12.03 -30.23 -0.19
C PRO A 267 12.32 -31.52 0.57
N ASN A 268 11.26 -32.10 1.13
CA ASN A 268 11.34 -33.32 1.90
C ASN A 268 11.61 -34.47 0.92
N ASN A 269 12.87 -34.66 0.51
CA ASN A 269 13.30 -35.53 -0.60
C ASN A 269 13.05 -37.03 -0.38
N ASN A 270 12.42 -37.44 0.73
CA ASN A 270 12.31 -38.85 1.10
C ASN A 270 10.97 -39.51 0.76
N LEU A 271 9.93 -38.80 0.31
CA LEU A 271 8.66 -39.44 -0.07
C LEU A 271 8.38 -39.47 -1.58
N SER A 272 8.77 -38.45 -2.33
CA SER A 272 8.42 -38.34 -3.76
C SER A 272 9.21 -39.31 -4.65
N ALA A 273 10.41 -39.70 -4.23
CA ALA A 273 11.28 -40.59 -4.99
C ALA A 273 10.87 -42.09 -4.89
N SER A 274 10.05 -42.47 -3.90
CA SER A 274 9.72 -43.90 -3.67
C SER A 274 8.48 -44.39 -4.44
N LEU A 275 7.70 -43.51 -5.07
CA LEU A 275 6.43 -43.89 -5.67
C LEU A 275 6.33 -43.73 -7.19
N GLY A 276 7.29 -43.08 -7.86
CA GLY A 276 7.36 -43.06 -9.33
C GLY A 276 6.10 -42.51 -10.03
N ILE A 277 5.29 -41.71 -9.35
CA ILE A 277 4.07 -41.12 -9.91
C ILE A 277 4.43 -39.75 -10.50
N SER A 278 4.27 -39.60 -11.81
CA SER A 278 4.35 -38.31 -12.48
C SER A 278 3.17 -37.44 -12.03
N PRO A 279 3.37 -36.17 -11.62
CA PRO A 279 2.32 -35.37 -11.03
C PRO A 279 1.26 -34.98 -12.07
N SER A 280 0.02 -35.44 -11.86
CA SER A 280 -1.17 -34.94 -12.55
C SER A 280 -1.47 -33.51 -12.10
N LYS A 281 -1.71 -32.59 -13.06
CA LYS A 281 -1.92 -31.14 -12.90
C LYS A 281 -3.23 -30.72 -12.19
N SER A 282 -3.53 -31.28 -11.03
CA SER A 282 -4.48 -30.68 -10.08
C SER A 282 -3.89 -30.80 -8.68
N VAL A 283 -3.12 -29.79 -8.29
CA VAL A 283 -2.46 -29.75 -6.99
C VAL A 283 -3.52 -29.42 -5.94
N ARG A 284 -4.03 -30.45 -5.28
CA ARG A 284 -4.68 -30.30 -3.97
C ARG A 284 -3.59 -29.73 -3.04
N LEU A 285 -3.89 -28.65 -2.32
CA LEU A 285 -2.96 -28.11 -1.32
C LEU A 285 -2.41 -29.25 -0.47
N GLU A 286 -1.09 -29.41 -0.48
CA GLU A 286 -0.46 -30.40 0.37
C GLU A 286 -0.82 -30.06 1.83
N PRO A 287 -1.19 -31.03 2.68
CA PRO A 287 -1.59 -30.77 4.07
C PRO A 287 -0.62 -29.88 4.85
N GLN A 288 0.66 -29.89 4.47
CA GLN A 288 1.72 -29.06 5.03
C GLN A 288 1.56 -27.56 4.72
N GLU A 289 1.08 -27.20 3.52
CA GLU A 289 0.85 -25.80 3.14
C GLU A 289 -0.36 -25.21 3.86
N LEU A 290 -1.41 -26.01 4.05
CA LEU A 290 -2.59 -25.58 4.80
C LEU A 290 -2.24 -25.34 6.28
N ALA A 291 -1.53 -26.28 6.91
CA ALA A 291 -1.06 -26.12 8.28
C ALA A 291 -0.18 -24.87 8.45
N LYS A 292 0.70 -24.62 7.48
CA LYS A 292 1.52 -23.40 7.43
C LYS A 292 0.65 -22.12 7.41
N MET A 293 -0.40 -22.09 6.60
CA MET A 293 -1.30 -20.93 6.52
C MET A 293 -2.11 -20.72 7.80
N GLU A 294 -2.50 -21.80 8.49
CA GLU A 294 -3.15 -21.71 9.80
C GLU A 294 -2.22 -21.06 10.84
N TYR A 295 -0.94 -21.45 10.90
CA TYR A 295 0.04 -20.80 11.75
C TYR A 295 0.22 -19.32 11.42
N ILE A 296 0.33 -18.98 10.14
CA ILE A 296 0.41 -17.58 9.68
C ILE A 296 -0.80 -16.79 10.17
N CYS A 297 -2.01 -17.33 10.02
CA CYS A 297 -3.24 -16.68 10.49
C CYS A 297 -3.23 -16.46 12.00
N VAL A 298 -2.75 -17.43 12.79
CA VAL A 298 -2.63 -17.29 14.25
C VAL A 298 -1.64 -16.18 14.62
N PHE A 299 -0.45 -16.14 14.00
CA PHE A 299 0.56 -15.13 14.31
C PHE A 299 0.13 -13.73 13.88
N ILE A 300 -0.41 -13.58 12.67
CA ILE A 300 -0.97 -12.30 12.18
C ILE A 300 -2.15 -11.86 13.05
N GLY A 301 -3.07 -12.76 13.38
CA GLY A 301 -4.22 -12.46 14.23
C GLY A 301 -3.80 -12.06 15.65
N THR A 302 -2.74 -12.68 16.18
CA THR A 302 -2.15 -12.30 17.48
C THR A 302 -1.57 -10.89 17.40
N LEU A 303 -0.75 -10.59 16.39
CA LEU A 303 -0.18 -9.25 16.19
C LEU A 303 -1.26 -8.18 15.98
N HIS A 304 -2.32 -8.51 15.24
CA HIS A 304 -3.49 -7.64 15.06
C HIS A 304 -4.13 -7.29 16.40
N THR A 305 -4.42 -8.30 17.23
CA THR A 305 -5.04 -8.11 18.55
C THR A 305 -4.13 -7.34 19.51
N LEU A 306 -2.82 -7.53 19.41
CA LEU A 306 -1.82 -6.87 20.26
C LEU A 306 -1.40 -5.46 19.80
N GLN A 307 -1.95 -4.94 18.70
CA GLN A 307 -1.66 -3.57 18.24
C GLN A 307 -1.82 -2.50 19.35
N PRO A 308 -2.85 -2.52 20.22
CA PRO A 308 -2.99 -1.52 21.28
C PRO A 308 -1.85 -1.56 22.30
N VAL A 309 -1.35 -2.77 22.61
CA VAL A 309 -0.21 -2.99 23.50
C VAL A 309 1.06 -2.45 22.84
N LEU A 310 1.33 -2.83 21.58
CA LEU A 310 2.50 -2.35 20.86
C LEU A 310 2.49 -0.82 20.72
N LYS A 311 1.33 -0.25 20.38
CA LYS A 311 1.16 1.21 20.30
C LYS A 311 1.49 1.87 21.62
N HIS A 312 1.06 1.31 22.75
CA HIS A 312 1.38 1.83 24.09
C HIS A 312 2.88 1.78 24.40
N LEU A 313 3.54 0.69 24.06
CA LEU A 313 4.99 0.53 24.24
C LEU A 313 5.79 1.53 23.40
N LEU A 314 5.34 1.80 22.17
CA LEU A 314 5.93 2.79 21.26
C LEU A 314 5.50 4.23 21.56
N SER A 315 4.33 4.44 22.16
CA SER A 315 3.83 5.77 22.48
C SER A 315 4.37 6.24 23.82
N ALA A 316 5.42 7.07 23.81
CA ALA A 316 5.72 7.95 24.93
C ALA A 316 6.57 9.13 24.50
N ASN A 317 6.10 10.33 24.84
CA ASN A 317 6.87 11.56 24.73
C ASN A 317 8.19 11.48 25.54
N GLU A 318 8.26 10.61 26.55
CA GLU A 318 9.44 10.42 27.40
C GLU A 318 10.44 9.40 26.85
N ASN A 319 10.10 8.62 25.81
CA ASN A 319 11.01 7.62 25.25
C ASN A 319 11.83 8.16 24.08
N TRP A 320 12.32 9.39 24.22
CA TRP A 320 13.10 10.08 23.20
C TRP A 320 14.31 9.26 22.75
N LYS A 321 14.93 8.49 23.65
CA LYS A 321 16.06 7.61 23.30
C LYS A 321 15.69 6.51 22.31
N LEU A 322 14.57 5.80 22.52
CA LEU A 322 14.10 4.81 21.55
C LEU A 322 13.76 5.49 20.22
N HIS A 323 13.10 6.65 20.27
CA HIS A 323 12.75 7.40 19.06
C HIS A 323 14.01 7.80 18.27
N CYS A 324 15.03 8.36 18.94
CA CYS A 324 16.31 8.68 18.31
C CYS A 324 17.00 7.44 17.75
N SER A 325 16.94 6.29 18.43
CA SER A 325 17.55 5.05 17.91
C SER A 325 16.81 4.51 16.69
N LEU A 326 15.47 4.58 16.66
CA LEU A 326 14.68 4.20 15.49
C LEU A 326 15.01 5.13 14.31
N GLU A 327 15.01 6.44 14.53
CA GLU A 327 15.35 7.44 13.51
C GLU A 327 16.78 7.29 12.99
N GLN A 328 17.75 7.05 13.88
CA GLN A 328 19.14 6.79 13.51
C GLN A 328 19.24 5.51 12.67
N ALA A 329 18.55 4.44 13.07
CA ALA A 329 18.57 3.18 12.33
C ALA A 329 17.98 3.31 10.92
N GLU A 330 16.91 4.09 10.75
CA GLU A 330 16.37 4.43 9.42
C GLU A 330 17.39 5.21 8.59
N SER A 331 18.01 6.23 9.20
CA SER A 331 19.03 7.05 8.53
C SER A 331 20.24 6.21 8.11
N ASP A 332 20.68 5.27 8.94
CA ASP A 332 21.83 4.41 8.65
C ASP A 332 21.55 3.48 7.47
N VAL A 333 20.36 2.86 7.42
CA VAL A 333 19.94 2.02 6.28
C VAL A 333 19.83 2.85 5.02
N ALA A 334 19.22 4.05 5.09
CA ALA A 334 19.11 4.93 3.94
C ALA A 334 20.50 5.34 3.38
N MET A 335 21.47 5.63 4.24
CA MET A 335 22.84 5.92 3.83
C MET A 335 23.52 4.73 3.16
N VAL A 336 23.32 3.51 3.68
CA VAL A 336 23.88 2.29 3.07
C VAL A 336 23.26 2.03 1.69
N MET A 337 21.94 2.18 1.56
CA MET A 337 21.25 2.02 0.28
C MET A 337 21.71 3.05 -0.76
N ASP A 338 21.84 4.33 -0.39
CA ASP A 338 22.38 5.37 -1.27
C ASP A 338 23.82 5.07 -1.69
N PHE A 339 24.67 4.63 -0.74
CA PHE A 339 26.05 4.24 -1.05
C PHE A 339 26.12 3.04 -2.01
N MET A 340 25.27 2.02 -1.81
CA MET A 340 25.18 0.86 -2.70
C MET A 340 24.65 1.23 -4.08
N SER A 341 23.70 2.15 -4.16
CA SER A 341 23.19 2.68 -5.44
C SER A 341 24.27 3.43 -6.22
N ARG A 342 25.09 4.26 -5.54
CA ARG A 342 26.17 5.03 -6.18
C ARG A 342 27.39 4.18 -6.58
N ASN A 343 27.76 3.18 -5.78
CA ASN A 343 29.01 2.42 -5.95
C ASN A 343 28.80 0.97 -6.38
N GLY A 344 27.56 0.60 -6.72
CA GLY A 344 27.22 -0.75 -7.15
C GLY A 344 28.01 -1.17 -8.41
N PRO A 345 28.25 -2.47 -8.63
CA PRO A 345 29.01 -3.00 -9.77
C PRO A 345 28.51 -2.58 -11.17
N GLY A 346 27.38 -1.87 -11.28
CA GLY A 346 26.85 -1.30 -12.52
C GLY A 346 27.26 0.16 -12.81
N ALA A 347 27.88 0.88 -11.87
CA ALA A 347 28.15 2.32 -12.03
C ALA A 347 29.25 2.66 -13.06
N ASN A 348 30.08 1.69 -13.47
CA ASN A 348 31.21 1.90 -14.38
C ASN A 348 31.17 1.06 -15.67
N VAL A 349 30.06 0.41 -16.02
CA VAL A 349 29.97 -0.37 -17.27
C VAL A 349 29.43 0.52 -18.39
N THR A 350 30.34 1.06 -19.19
CA THR A 350 30.03 1.62 -20.51
C THR A 350 29.30 0.58 -21.36
N SER A 351 28.10 0.95 -21.82
CA SER A 351 27.35 0.41 -22.97
C SER A 351 27.84 -0.92 -23.56
N GLU A 352 27.12 -2.00 -23.26
CA GLU A 352 26.56 -2.95 -24.24
C GLU A 352 26.30 -4.31 -23.54
N THR A 353 25.03 -4.69 -23.51
CA THR A 353 24.57 -6.08 -23.35
C THR A 353 24.70 -6.72 -21.96
N GLN A 354 23.80 -6.36 -21.04
CA GLN A 354 23.03 -7.32 -20.22
C GLN A 354 22.03 -6.58 -19.32
N SER A 355 20.75 -6.83 -19.61
CA SER A 355 19.58 -6.43 -18.82
C SER A 355 19.62 -7.06 -17.42
N ASN A 356 19.89 -6.24 -16.40
CA ASN A 356 19.71 -6.61 -15.00
C ASN A 356 18.35 -6.09 -14.49
N GLU A 357 17.38 -7.00 -14.39
CA GLU A 357 15.97 -6.79 -14.03
C GLU A 357 15.69 -6.85 -12.50
N LEU A 358 16.64 -6.45 -11.65
CA LEU A 358 16.57 -6.75 -10.20
C LEU A 358 16.43 -5.55 -9.25
N HIS A 359 16.40 -4.30 -9.74
CA HIS A 359 16.43 -3.11 -8.87
C HIS A 359 15.38 -2.04 -9.21
N GLY A 360 14.14 -2.43 -9.48
CA GLY A 360 13.06 -1.48 -9.70
C GLY A 360 11.84 -1.77 -8.84
N GLY A 361 11.46 -0.85 -7.94
CA GLY A 361 10.05 -0.72 -7.55
C GLY A 361 9.72 -0.49 -6.08
N ASN A 362 10.54 -0.90 -5.12
CA ASN A 362 10.16 -0.82 -3.69
C ASN A 362 10.92 0.24 -2.88
N GLU A 363 11.92 0.93 -3.44
CA GLU A 363 12.70 1.94 -2.70
C GLU A 363 11.89 3.20 -2.33
N SER A 364 10.73 3.43 -2.94
CA SER A 364 10.09 4.75 -2.94
C SER A 364 9.05 4.98 -1.84
N GLU A 365 8.63 3.94 -1.10
CA GLU A 365 7.79 4.09 0.10
C GLU A 365 8.62 4.29 1.38
N LEU A 366 9.96 4.19 1.28
CA LEU A 366 10.93 4.31 2.38
C LEU A 366 11.19 5.76 2.82
N THR A 367 10.72 6.74 2.05
CA THR A 367 10.83 8.13 2.43
C THR A 367 9.94 8.43 3.64
N PRO A 368 10.49 8.85 4.79
CA PRO A 368 9.73 9.11 5.99
C PRO A 368 8.61 10.10 5.67
N GLU A 369 7.36 9.76 5.98
CA GLU A 369 6.33 10.80 6.11
C GLU A 369 6.86 11.77 7.18
N TYR A 370 7.36 12.93 6.74
CA TYR A 370 8.19 13.90 7.47
C TYR A 370 7.60 14.45 8.80
N TYR A 371 6.42 13.98 9.19
CA TYR A 371 5.66 14.44 10.35
C TYR A 371 5.15 13.32 11.26
N LYS A 372 5.46 12.05 10.96
CA LYS A 372 5.14 10.91 11.84
C LYS A 372 6.33 10.63 12.75
N SER A 373 6.08 10.36 14.03
CA SER A 373 7.14 9.89 14.93
C SER A 373 7.67 8.52 14.46
N PRO A 374 8.93 8.16 14.73
CA PRO A 374 9.49 6.86 14.33
C PRO A 374 8.64 5.66 14.80
N GLY A 375 8.07 5.73 16.01
CA GLY A 375 7.13 4.71 16.50
C GLY A 375 5.83 4.64 15.69
N ALA A 376 5.36 5.74 15.12
CA ALA A 376 4.22 5.75 14.21
C ALA A 376 4.56 5.11 12.86
N HIS A 377 5.80 5.21 12.38
CA HIS A 377 6.26 4.46 11.19
C HIS A 377 6.25 2.96 11.45
N VAL A 378 6.77 2.49 12.58
CA VAL A 378 6.70 1.06 12.98
C VAL A 378 5.26 0.54 12.96
N ILE A 379 4.33 1.28 13.59
CA ILE A 379 2.90 0.91 13.60
C ILE A 379 2.31 0.93 12.19
N HIS A 380 2.69 1.89 11.35
CA HIS A 380 2.21 1.97 9.98
C HIS A 380 2.69 0.80 9.12
N SER A 381 3.97 0.45 9.19
CA SER A 381 4.54 -0.69 8.48
C SER A 381 3.90 -2.00 8.94
N LEU A 382 3.67 -2.16 10.25
CA LEU A 382 2.91 -3.31 10.76
C LEU A 382 1.47 -3.36 10.24
N LYS A 383 0.78 -2.22 10.14
CA LYS A 383 -0.58 -2.16 9.59
C LYS A 383 -0.67 -2.61 8.13
N ARG A 384 0.38 -2.37 7.32
CA ARG A 384 0.46 -2.89 5.94
C ARG A 384 0.43 -4.42 5.98
N ILE A 385 1.30 -5.05 6.78
CA ILE A 385 1.34 -6.53 6.94
C ILE A 385 0.00 -7.10 7.40
N LEU A 386 -0.72 -6.37 8.27
CA LEU A 386 -2.00 -6.81 8.85
C LEU A 386 -3.23 -6.43 7.99
N ALA A 387 -3.03 -5.81 6.82
CA ALA A 387 -4.11 -5.20 6.04
C ALA A 387 -5.17 -6.21 5.56
N TRP A 388 -4.78 -7.38 5.06
CA TRP A 388 -5.72 -8.42 4.63
C TRP A 388 -6.52 -9.01 5.79
N HIS A 389 -5.85 -9.28 6.91
CA HIS A 389 -6.51 -9.78 8.12
C HIS A 389 -7.57 -8.79 8.61
N THR A 390 -7.19 -7.52 8.74
CA THR A 390 -8.09 -6.42 9.14
C THR A 390 -9.26 -6.28 8.17
N SER A 391 -9.00 -6.44 6.86
CA SER A 391 -10.03 -6.35 5.82
C SER A 391 -11.03 -7.49 5.87
N VAL A 392 -10.57 -8.73 6.11
CA VAL A 392 -11.46 -9.88 6.33
C VAL A 392 -12.37 -9.64 7.53
N LEU A 393 -11.81 -9.24 8.68
CA LEU A 393 -12.60 -8.97 9.88
C LEU A 393 -13.59 -7.82 9.67
N SER A 394 -13.17 -6.74 9.00
CA SER A 394 -14.07 -5.63 8.71
C SER A 394 -15.20 -6.04 7.76
N ILE A 395 -14.92 -6.82 6.71
CA ILE A 395 -15.94 -7.26 5.76
C ILE A 395 -16.89 -8.23 6.43
N TRP A 396 -16.38 -9.17 7.23
CA TRP A 396 -17.19 -10.07 8.04
C TRP A 396 -18.20 -9.30 8.90
N ASN A 397 -17.69 -8.39 9.74
CA ASN A 397 -18.52 -7.59 10.64
C ASN A 397 -19.53 -6.69 9.92
N LYS A 398 -19.13 -6.09 8.79
CA LYS A 398 -20.03 -5.26 7.97
C LYS A 398 -21.06 -6.10 7.22
N THR A 399 -20.74 -7.33 6.82
CA THR A 399 -21.67 -8.15 6.05
C THR A 399 -22.89 -8.53 6.89
N HIS A 400 -22.67 -8.95 8.13
CA HIS A 400 -23.76 -9.31 9.05
C HIS A 400 -24.60 -8.12 9.52
N ARG A 401 -24.03 -6.92 9.61
CA ARG A 401 -24.75 -5.73 10.13
C ARG A 401 -25.31 -4.80 9.07
N PHE A 402 -24.61 -4.65 7.95
CA PHE A 402 -24.86 -3.60 6.96
C PHE A 402 -25.26 -4.15 5.58
N PHE A 403 -24.80 -5.35 5.21
CA PHE A 403 -25.08 -5.91 3.87
C PHE A 403 -26.33 -6.77 3.78
N MET A 404 -26.86 -7.25 4.91
CA MET A 404 -28.02 -8.17 4.96
C MET A 404 -29.14 -7.85 3.94
N HIS A 405 -29.46 -6.58 3.72
CA HIS A 405 -30.54 -6.15 2.83
C HIS A 405 -30.09 -5.42 1.56
N LYS A 406 -28.79 -5.39 1.25
CA LYS A 406 -28.24 -4.63 0.11
C LYS A 406 -27.79 -5.55 -1.01
N ARG A 407 -28.23 -5.31 -2.24
CA ARG A 407 -27.72 -6.02 -3.41
C ARG A 407 -26.28 -5.59 -3.71
N ILE A 408 -25.36 -6.53 -3.84
CA ILE A 408 -23.98 -6.23 -4.25
C ILE A 408 -23.86 -6.41 -5.76
N GLU A 409 -23.41 -5.36 -6.45
CA GLU A 409 -23.15 -5.36 -7.88
C GLU A 409 -21.68 -5.04 -8.13
N VAL A 410 -21.04 -5.80 -9.02
CA VAL A 410 -19.62 -5.69 -9.31
C VAL A 410 -19.44 -5.51 -10.79
N HIS A 411 -18.72 -4.45 -11.12
CA HIS A 411 -18.40 -4.06 -12.47
C HIS A 411 -16.88 -4.02 -12.61
N GLN A 412 -16.36 -4.67 -13.65
CA GLN A 412 -14.96 -4.53 -13.99
C GLN A 412 -14.84 -3.52 -15.13
N LEU A 413 -14.05 -2.48 -14.90
CA LEU A 413 -13.66 -1.52 -15.93
C LEU A 413 -12.36 -1.98 -16.56
N ARG A 414 -12.34 -2.05 -17.89
CA ARG A 414 -11.12 -2.37 -18.65
C ARG A 414 -10.72 -1.18 -19.46
N TYR A 415 -9.44 -0.84 -19.37
CA TYR A 415 -8.80 0.12 -20.26
C TYR A 415 -7.66 -0.57 -20.97
N THR A 416 -7.62 -0.38 -22.28
CA THR A 416 -6.50 -0.82 -23.11
C THR A 416 -5.64 0.41 -23.36
N PRO A 417 -4.42 0.48 -22.80
CA PRO A 417 -3.51 1.58 -23.10
C PRO A 417 -3.24 1.62 -24.61
N THR A 418 -3.11 2.82 -25.18
CA THR A 418 -2.77 3.03 -26.59
C THR A 418 -1.31 2.65 -26.95
N GLY A 419 -0.62 1.89 -26.09
CA GLY A 419 0.80 1.58 -26.16
C GLY A 419 1.68 2.57 -25.38
N PRO A 420 3.00 2.30 -25.27
CA PRO A 420 3.94 3.21 -24.66
C PRO A 420 3.96 4.56 -25.39
N VAL A 421 4.01 5.65 -24.62
CA VAL A 421 4.05 6.99 -25.20
C VAL A 421 5.48 7.32 -25.61
N HIS A 422 5.71 7.49 -26.90
CA HIS A 422 7.01 7.84 -27.45
C HIS A 422 7.10 9.34 -27.72
N PHE A 423 8.13 9.99 -27.15
CA PHE A 423 8.46 11.38 -27.41
C PHE A 423 9.76 11.49 -28.19
N ASN A 424 9.78 12.32 -29.24
CA ASN A 424 11.03 12.61 -29.93
C ASN A 424 11.87 13.62 -29.11
N SER A 425 13.18 13.67 -29.38
CA SER A 425 14.10 14.53 -28.61
C SER A 425 13.73 16.02 -28.70
N MET A 426 13.09 16.47 -29.78
CA MET A 426 12.64 17.86 -29.92
C MET A 426 11.51 18.20 -28.96
N GLN A 427 10.50 17.34 -28.83
CA GLN A 427 9.38 17.53 -27.89
C GLN A 427 9.87 17.55 -26.43
N VAL A 428 10.79 16.65 -26.09
CA VAL A 428 11.38 16.60 -24.75
C VAL A 428 12.16 17.89 -24.47
N ARG A 429 13.00 18.34 -25.42
CA ARG A 429 13.75 19.59 -25.29
C ARG A 429 12.85 20.82 -25.16
N GLN A 430 11.70 20.85 -25.83
CA GLN A 430 10.71 21.93 -25.67
C GLN A 430 10.21 22.00 -24.22
N VAL A 431 9.80 20.88 -23.62
CA VAL A 431 9.33 20.85 -22.22
C VAL A 431 10.46 21.17 -21.24
N LEU A 432 11.65 20.62 -21.45
CA LEU A 432 12.83 20.92 -20.61
C LEU A 432 13.19 22.41 -20.64
N LYS A 433 13.06 23.08 -21.79
CA LYS A 433 13.24 24.53 -21.90
C LYS A 433 12.20 25.32 -21.10
N GLN A 434 10.97 24.81 -20.96
CA GLN A 434 9.95 25.45 -20.11
C GLN A 434 10.22 25.28 -18.61
N ILE A 435 10.88 24.19 -18.25
CA ILE A 435 11.33 23.93 -16.88
C ILE A 435 12.45 24.89 -16.50
N ASN A 436 13.48 25.00 -17.34
CA ASN A 436 14.60 25.91 -17.17
C ASN A 436 15.16 26.28 -18.55
N ASP A 437 14.94 27.53 -18.96
CA ASP A 437 15.33 28.07 -20.26
C ASP A 437 16.80 28.49 -20.32
N VAL A 438 17.45 28.62 -19.16
CA VAL A 438 18.88 28.94 -19.03
C VAL A 438 19.74 27.68 -19.01
N CYS A 439 19.17 26.54 -18.62
CA CYS A 439 19.90 25.27 -18.54
C CYS A 439 20.09 24.66 -19.94
N GLU A 440 21.34 24.31 -20.26
CA GLU A 440 21.64 23.49 -21.43
C GLU A 440 21.47 22.01 -21.07
N TRP A 441 20.42 21.39 -21.62
CA TRP A 441 20.11 19.99 -21.38
C TRP A 441 20.91 19.06 -22.29
N THR A 442 21.63 18.12 -21.72
CA THR A 442 22.44 17.15 -22.47
C THR A 442 21.56 16.11 -23.17
N GLU A 443 22.09 15.42 -24.19
CA GLU A 443 21.34 14.34 -24.86
C GLU A 443 21.04 13.18 -23.91
N SER A 444 21.91 12.91 -22.92
CA SER A 444 21.67 11.87 -21.92
C SER A 444 20.43 12.17 -21.07
N GLU A 445 20.23 13.41 -20.67
CA GLU A 445 19.09 13.83 -19.85
C GLU A 445 17.77 13.75 -20.64
N VAL A 446 17.84 14.08 -21.94
CA VAL A 446 16.73 13.92 -22.87
C VAL A 446 16.36 12.45 -23.01
N GLN A 447 17.34 11.57 -23.22
CA GLN A 447 17.13 10.13 -23.36
C GLN A 447 16.61 9.51 -22.06
N GLU A 448 17.11 9.92 -20.91
CA GLU A 448 16.62 9.45 -19.62
C GLU A 448 15.14 9.80 -19.43
N LEU A 449 14.74 11.04 -19.74
CA LEU A 449 13.35 11.45 -19.65
C LEU A 449 12.47 10.68 -20.66
N GLN A 450 12.96 10.42 -21.88
CA GLN A 450 12.26 9.57 -22.85
C GLN A 450 12.05 8.16 -22.29
N MET A 451 13.08 7.55 -21.69
CA MET A 451 12.96 6.24 -21.07
C MET A 451 11.92 6.25 -19.94
N LYS A 452 11.95 7.26 -19.04
CA LYS A 452 10.95 7.40 -17.97
C LYS A 452 9.52 7.52 -18.49
N THR A 453 9.30 8.20 -19.62
CA THR A 453 7.98 8.30 -20.23
C THR A 453 7.48 7.01 -20.86
N MET A 454 8.37 6.12 -21.33
CA MET A 454 7.96 4.82 -21.88
C MET A 454 7.35 3.90 -20.82
N PHE A 455 7.66 4.14 -19.55
CA PHE A 455 7.11 3.41 -18.40
C PHE A 455 5.94 4.13 -17.72
N ALA A 456 5.48 5.26 -18.25
CA ALA A 456 4.32 5.96 -17.70
C ALA A 456 3.06 5.12 -17.89
N SER A 457 2.31 4.87 -16.80
CA SER A 457 1.05 4.12 -16.84
C SER A 457 -0.14 5.00 -16.46
N VAL A 458 -1.34 4.53 -16.78
CA VAL A 458 -2.56 5.18 -16.29
C VAL A 458 -2.84 4.60 -14.91
N HIS A 459 -2.64 5.41 -13.86
CA HIS A 459 -2.93 4.97 -12.50
C HIS A 459 -4.42 4.66 -12.33
N ALA A 460 -4.72 3.66 -11.50
CA ALA A 460 -6.07 3.17 -11.31
C ALA A 460 -7.03 4.23 -10.74
N GLU A 461 -6.57 5.01 -9.75
CA GLU A 461 -7.34 6.10 -9.13
C GLU A 461 -7.67 7.19 -10.14
N ALA A 462 -6.66 7.60 -10.90
CA ALA A 462 -6.77 8.57 -11.97
C ALA A 462 -7.80 8.15 -13.02
N MET A 463 -7.73 6.89 -13.45
CA MET A 463 -8.65 6.34 -14.44
C MET A 463 -10.10 6.38 -13.95
N LEU A 464 -10.32 5.99 -12.69
CA LEU A 464 -11.62 6.01 -12.06
C LEU A 464 -12.20 7.44 -11.94
N MET A 465 -11.37 8.42 -11.57
CA MET A 465 -11.78 9.83 -11.54
C MET A 465 -12.10 10.38 -12.93
N GLY A 466 -11.26 10.11 -13.93
CA GLY A 466 -11.47 10.54 -15.31
C GLY A 466 -12.74 9.92 -15.91
N TRP A 467 -12.92 8.61 -15.73
CA TRP A 467 -14.11 7.90 -16.19
C TRP A 467 -15.38 8.44 -15.51
N ALA A 468 -15.40 8.59 -14.18
CA ALA A 468 -16.54 9.12 -13.45
C ALA A 468 -16.89 10.58 -13.79
N SER A 469 -15.90 11.36 -14.27
CA SER A 469 -16.09 12.75 -14.73
C SER A 469 -16.50 12.83 -16.21
N SER A 470 -16.45 11.72 -16.94
CA SER A 470 -16.77 11.67 -18.37
C SER A 470 -18.28 11.59 -18.62
N SER A 471 -18.72 12.01 -19.81
CA SER A 471 -20.11 11.80 -20.26
C SER A 471 -20.48 10.33 -20.48
N GLU A 472 -19.49 9.43 -20.51
CA GLU A 472 -19.68 7.99 -20.66
C GLU A 472 -20.00 7.30 -19.34
N ALA A 473 -19.82 7.99 -18.21
CA ALA A 473 -20.19 7.48 -16.90
C ALA A 473 -21.70 7.21 -16.86
N PRO A 474 -22.15 6.04 -16.36
CA PRO A 474 -23.56 5.77 -16.21
C PRO A 474 -24.17 6.79 -15.25
N VAL A 475 -24.98 7.70 -15.79
CA VAL A 475 -25.62 8.82 -15.09
C VAL A 475 -26.30 8.35 -13.79
N ASN A 476 -26.89 7.16 -13.77
CA ASN A 476 -27.60 6.63 -12.60
C ASN A 476 -26.69 6.19 -11.43
N VAL A 477 -25.40 5.95 -11.66
CA VAL A 477 -24.45 5.44 -10.65
C VAL A 477 -23.91 6.58 -9.79
N PHE A 478 -23.74 7.77 -10.40
CA PHE A 478 -23.09 8.93 -9.79
C PHE A 478 -24.04 10.11 -9.53
N ASN A 479 -25.31 10.03 -9.93
CA ASN A 479 -26.32 11.05 -9.65
C ASN A 479 -26.79 11.12 -8.19
N THR A 480 -26.17 10.38 -7.28
CA THR A 480 -26.45 10.58 -5.85
C THR A 480 -25.66 11.79 -5.37
N PRO A 481 -26.25 12.69 -4.55
CA PRO A 481 -25.54 13.84 -3.97
C PRO A 481 -24.43 13.42 -2.98
N SER A 482 -24.14 12.13 -2.87
CA SER A 482 -23.09 11.58 -2.05
C SER A 482 -21.76 11.56 -2.78
N SER A 483 -20.71 11.85 -2.04
CA SER A 483 -19.34 11.79 -2.50
C SER A 483 -18.96 10.42 -3.09
N ILE A 484 -18.24 10.40 -4.21
CA ILE A 484 -17.70 9.19 -4.85
C ILE A 484 -16.50 8.69 -4.05
N LEU A 485 -16.60 7.46 -3.55
CA LEU A 485 -15.57 6.85 -2.72
C LEU A 485 -14.62 6.02 -3.58
N ILE A 486 -13.34 6.38 -3.60
CA ILE A 486 -12.30 5.62 -4.30
C ILE A 486 -11.41 4.96 -3.24
N GLY A 487 -11.57 3.65 -3.10
CA GLY A 487 -10.76 2.82 -2.23
C GLY A 487 -9.60 2.18 -2.98
N THR A 488 -8.42 2.36 -2.42
CA THR A 488 -7.16 1.71 -2.82
C THR A 488 -6.59 0.96 -1.63
N SER A 489 -5.73 -0.03 -1.87
CA SER A 489 -5.06 -0.76 -0.80
C SER A 489 -3.98 0.08 -0.10
N GLN A 490 -3.52 1.14 -0.76
CA GLN A 490 -2.51 2.09 -0.29
C GLN A 490 -2.98 3.52 -0.53
N LYS A 491 -2.26 4.52 0.00
CA LYS A 491 -2.50 5.92 -0.38
C LYS A 491 -2.20 6.10 -1.88
N CYS A 492 -2.82 7.09 -2.52
CA CYS A 492 -2.55 7.37 -3.93
C CYS A 492 -1.26 8.19 -4.09
N CYS A 493 -0.73 8.22 -5.30
CA CYS A 493 0.39 9.11 -5.61
C CYS A 493 -0.03 10.59 -5.55
N TRP A 494 0.95 11.48 -5.43
CA TRP A 494 0.69 12.91 -5.30
C TRP A 494 -0.03 13.49 -6.52
N LEU A 495 0.25 12.93 -7.69
CA LEU A 495 -0.31 13.39 -8.94
C LEU A 495 -1.79 13.01 -9.09
N CYS A 496 -2.19 11.80 -8.65
CA CYS A 496 -3.60 11.43 -8.51
C CYS A 496 -4.30 12.31 -7.47
N TRP A 497 -3.62 12.63 -6.38
CA TRP A 497 -4.15 13.52 -5.36
C TRP A 497 -4.38 14.96 -5.86
N LEU A 498 -3.47 15.48 -6.68
CA LEU A 498 -3.62 16.80 -7.30
C LEU A 498 -4.83 16.83 -8.24
N LEU A 499 -5.02 15.79 -9.05
CA LEU A 499 -6.21 15.64 -9.89
C LEU A 499 -7.50 15.64 -9.06
N HIS A 500 -7.52 14.87 -7.96
CA HIS A 500 -8.63 14.84 -7.00
C HIS A 500 -8.98 16.24 -6.48
N LYS A 501 -7.96 17.00 -6.04
CA LYS A 501 -8.16 18.37 -5.56
C LYS A 501 -8.73 19.28 -6.64
N LEU A 502 -8.22 19.19 -7.86
CA LEU A 502 -8.68 20.02 -8.97
C LEU A 502 -10.13 19.70 -9.35
N LEU A 503 -10.48 18.41 -9.47
CA LEU A 503 -11.84 17.98 -9.80
C LEU A 503 -12.85 18.38 -8.70
N ASN A 504 -12.48 18.25 -7.43
CA ASN A 504 -13.36 18.65 -6.33
C ASN A 504 -13.54 20.18 -6.22
N ASN A 505 -12.66 20.97 -6.81
CA ASN A 505 -12.74 22.43 -6.81
C ASN A 505 -13.66 22.98 -7.92
N GLU A 506 -14.15 22.16 -8.86
CA GLU A 506 -15.09 22.62 -9.91
C GLU A 506 -16.48 23.05 -9.38
N GLY A 507 -16.77 22.83 -8.09
CA GLY A 507 -18.02 23.22 -7.44
C GLY A 507 -19.15 22.19 -7.61
N ASP A 508 -20.39 22.59 -7.34
CA ASP A 508 -21.58 21.71 -7.20
C ASP A 508 -21.96 20.90 -8.46
N ILE A 509 -21.28 21.11 -9.60
CA ILE A 509 -21.56 20.44 -10.88
C ILE A 509 -20.78 19.13 -11.00
N ALA A 510 -19.63 19.02 -10.34
CA ALA A 510 -18.74 17.86 -10.43
C ALA A 510 -18.94 16.89 -9.25
N PRO A 511 -18.72 15.58 -9.46
CA PRO A 511 -18.76 14.63 -8.36
C PRO A 511 -17.66 14.90 -7.34
N ALA A 512 -18.01 14.94 -6.06
CA ALA A 512 -17.05 15.08 -4.98
C ALA A 512 -16.36 13.74 -4.70
N PHE A 513 -15.09 13.61 -5.05
CA PHE A 513 -14.30 12.41 -4.82
C PHE A 513 -13.71 12.37 -3.39
N VAL A 514 -13.63 11.17 -2.81
CA VAL A 514 -12.97 10.91 -1.52
C VAL A 514 -11.93 9.82 -1.73
N LEU A 515 -10.67 10.16 -1.44
CA LEU A 515 -9.52 9.25 -1.49
C LEU A 515 -9.00 8.97 -0.08
N LEU A 516 -8.23 7.88 0.04
CA LEU A 516 -7.64 7.44 1.29
C LEU A 516 -6.52 8.37 1.82
N GLY A 517 -5.98 9.25 0.97
CA GLY A 517 -4.85 10.13 1.24
C GLY A 517 -3.74 9.96 0.18
N THR A 518 -2.62 10.66 0.37
CA THR A 518 -1.47 10.62 -0.54
C THR A 518 -0.16 10.25 0.16
N HIS A 519 0.71 9.50 -0.52
CA HIS A 519 2.09 9.23 -0.09
C HIS A 519 3.09 10.28 -0.58
N THR A 520 2.63 11.40 -1.16
CA THR A 520 3.43 12.60 -1.55
C THR A 520 4.46 12.42 -2.68
N THR A 521 4.73 11.18 -3.08
CA THR A 521 5.62 10.87 -4.21
C THR A 521 4.89 10.99 -5.55
N PHE A 522 5.58 11.55 -6.54
CA PHE A 522 5.16 11.54 -7.94
C PHE A 522 5.53 10.20 -8.62
N TYR A 523 4.59 9.68 -9.40
CA TYR A 523 4.86 8.60 -10.37
C TYR A 523 4.51 9.07 -11.78
N SER A 524 5.21 8.50 -12.76
CA SER A 524 5.05 8.84 -14.17
C SER A 524 3.64 8.49 -14.60
N TRP A 525 2.95 9.45 -15.21
CA TRP A 525 1.52 9.31 -15.45
C TRP A 525 1.18 9.48 -16.92
N THR A 526 0.43 8.51 -17.44
CA THR A 526 -0.31 8.65 -18.69
C THR A 526 -1.71 9.13 -18.37
N LEU A 527 -2.18 10.13 -19.12
CA LEU A 527 -3.43 10.80 -18.79
C LEU A 527 -4.63 9.85 -18.93
N PRO A 528 -5.53 9.78 -17.94
CA PRO A 528 -6.78 9.05 -18.08
C PRO A 528 -7.75 9.78 -19.03
N PRO A 529 -8.53 9.05 -19.84
CA PRO A 529 -9.63 9.64 -20.61
C PRO A 529 -10.68 10.28 -19.69
N GLY A 530 -11.44 11.23 -20.24
CA GLY A 530 -12.61 11.82 -19.57
C GLY A 530 -12.34 13.02 -18.65
N VAL A 531 -11.08 13.36 -18.38
CA VAL A 531 -10.75 14.55 -17.57
C VAL A 531 -11.01 15.84 -18.38
N PRO A 532 -11.74 16.83 -17.82
CA PRO A 532 -12.01 18.09 -18.50
C PRO A 532 -10.73 18.84 -18.91
N HIS A 533 -10.69 19.37 -20.14
CA HIS A 533 -9.48 20.00 -20.70
C HIS A 533 -8.93 21.15 -19.84
N HIS A 534 -9.80 21.95 -19.22
CA HIS A 534 -9.37 23.06 -18.38
C HIS A 534 -8.69 22.60 -17.08
N ILE A 535 -9.07 21.43 -16.54
CA ILE A 535 -8.39 20.77 -15.41
C ILE A 535 -7.00 20.31 -15.83
N LEU A 536 -6.84 19.78 -17.04
CA LEU A 536 -5.54 19.41 -17.59
C LEU A 536 -4.60 20.61 -17.71
N LEU A 537 -5.12 21.74 -18.19
CA LEU A 537 -4.32 22.98 -18.26
C LEU A 537 -3.89 23.46 -16.88
N GLN A 538 -4.75 23.36 -15.87
CA GLN A 538 -4.39 23.72 -14.50
C GLN A 538 -3.36 22.75 -13.91
N LEU A 539 -3.57 21.45 -14.09
CA LEU A 539 -2.65 20.41 -13.67
C LEU A 539 -1.24 20.59 -14.27
N ARG A 540 -1.14 20.92 -15.57
CA ARG A 540 0.13 21.25 -16.24
C ARG A 540 0.83 22.43 -15.55
N LYS A 541 0.08 23.49 -15.22
CA LYS A 541 0.62 24.68 -14.53
C LYS A 541 1.11 24.34 -13.13
N ASP A 542 0.34 23.55 -12.37
CA ASP A 542 0.69 23.16 -11.01
C ASP A 542 1.96 22.29 -11.00
N LEU A 543 2.08 21.32 -11.91
CA LEU A 543 3.29 20.51 -12.06
C LEU A 543 4.52 21.36 -12.39
N LEU A 544 4.37 22.30 -13.34
CA LEU A 544 5.45 23.22 -13.70
C LEU A 544 5.85 24.10 -12.51
N GLY A 545 4.87 24.55 -11.71
CA GLY A 545 5.10 25.30 -10.48
C GLY A 545 5.93 24.51 -9.46
N VAL A 546 5.56 23.25 -9.21
CA VAL A 546 6.32 22.35 -8.31
C VAL A 546 7.75 22.18 -8.81
N ILE A 547 7.95 21.97 -10.12
CA ILE A 547 9.29 21.83 -10.70
C ILE A 547 10.10 23.12 -10.53
N LYS A 548 9.53 24.29 -10.84
CA LYS A 548 10.24 25.57 -10.75
C LYS A 548 10.65 25.92 -9.31
N ASN A 549 9.79 25.62 -8.34
CA ASN A 549 10.10 25.79 -6.92
C ASN A 549 11.28 24.92 -6.48
N LYS A 550 11.41 23.71 -7.05
CA LYS A 550 12.51 22.79 -6.75
C LYS A 550 13.82 23.12 -7.49
N VAL A 551 13.72 23.52 -8.76
CA VAL A 551 14.90 23.69 -9.61
C VAL A 551 15.64 24.99 -9.28
N GLY A 552 14.98 26.06 -8.84
CA GLY A 552 15.62 27.32 -8.44
C GLY A 552 16.40 28.04 -9.57
N PRO A 553 16.46 29.38 -9.59
CA PRO A 553 17.12 30.13 -10.68
C PRO A 553 18.66 30.01 -10.70
N THR A 554 19.28 29.46 -9.65
CA THR A 554 20.75 29.38 -9.50
C THR A 554 21.31 27.96 -9.39
N SER A 555 20.47 26.92 -9.51
CA SER A 555 20.96 25.55 -9.38
C SER A 555 21.55 25.09 -10.72
N ARG A 556 22.88 25.03 -10.78
CA ARG A 556 23.64 24.41 -11.88
C ARG A 556 23.83 22.91 -11.66
N HIS A 557 22.82 22.23 -11.11
CA HIS A 557 22.93 20.80 -10.83
C HIS A 557 22.42 20.00 -12.03
N SER A 558 23.35 19.23 -12.61
CA SER A 558 23.09 18.28 -13.69
C SER A 558 21.96 17.33 -13.29
N PHE A 559 21.18 16.83 -14.24
CA PHE A 559 20.12 15.85 -13.97
C PHE A 559 20.68 14.57 -13.30
N SER A 560 21.95 14.25 -13.58
CA SER A 560 22.71 13.14 -12.98
C SER A 560 23.13 13.36 -11.52
N ASP A 561 23.25 14.61 -11.05
CA ASP A 561 23.60 14.94 -9.66
C ASP A 561 22.36 15.09 -8.75
N ARG A 562 21.15 14.78 -9.23
CA ARG A 562 19.90 14.98 -8.47
C ARG A 562 19.55 13.85 -7.51
N ASN A 563 20.54 13.11 -7.02
CA ASN A 563 20.46 12.45 -5.72
C ASN A 563 20.90 13.48 -4.67
N TRP A 564 19.96 14.32 -4.24
CA TRP A 564 20.24 15.48 -3.39
C TRP A 564 21.07 15.12 -2.16
N ASP A 565 22.21 15.81 -2.05
CA ASP A 565 23.09 15.81 -0.89
C ASP A 565 22.34 16.15 0.41
N SER A 566 22.52 15.29 1.41
CA SER A 566 22.20 15.51 2.81
C SER A 566 23.07 16.60 3.48
N GLU A 567 23.93 17.30 2.74
CA GLU A 567 24.83 18.35 3.26
C GLU A 567 24.15 19.73 3.38
N LYS A 568 23.03 19.79 4.11
CA LYS A 568 22.64 21.02 4.84
C LYS A 568 22.10 20.73 6.24
N LEU A 569 22.65 19.72 6.93
CA LEU A 569 22.65 19.69 8.39
C LEU A 569 23.83 20.51 8.92
N GLY A 570 23.64 21.82 8.97
CA GLY A 570 24.49 22.71 9.75
C GLY A 570 24.36 22.36 11.23
N ILE A 571 25.16 21.42 11.70
CA ILE A 571 25.43 21.21 13.12
C ILE A 571 26.09 22.49 13.62
N ARG A 572 25.28 23.34 14.25
CA ARG A 572 25.75 24.47 15.04
C ARG A 572 26.36 23.91 16.32
N ASN A 573 27.62 23.49 16.23
CA ASN A 573 28.47 23.22 17.39
C ASN A 573 28.60 24.52 18.20
N GLN A 574 27.73 24.72 19.19
CA GLN A 574 27.99 25.69 20.25
C GLN A 574 29.02 25.09 21.20
N HIS A 575 30.25 25.57 21.05
CA HIS A 575 31.33 25.47 22.01
C HIS A 575 30.85 25.74 23.45
N LEU A 576 30.94 24.73 24.31
CA LEU A 576 31.16 24.93 25.74
C LEU A 576 32.60 25.42 25.91
N ARG A 577 32.78 26.74 26.03
CA ARG A 577 33.98 27.32 26.64
C ARG A 577 33.92 27.02 28.14
N VAL A 578 34.75 26.10 28.59
CA VAL A 578 35.21 26.05 29.98
C VAL A 578 36.06 27.30 30.18
N HIS A 579 35.57 28.23 30.99
CA HIS A 579 36.41 29.27 31.57
C HIS A 579 37.02 28.71 32.85
N GLU A 580 38.34 28.55 32.83
CA GLU A 580 39.16 28.52 34.05
C GLU A 580 39.04 29.88 34.74
N ASN A 581 38.64 29.84 36.01
CA ASN A 581 39.16 30.64 37.13
C ASN A 581 38.68 30.02 38.45
#